data_AF-A0A8T7BPM1-F1
#
_entry.id   AF-A0A8T7BPM1-F1
#
_cell.length_a   1.000
_cell.length_b   1.000
_cell.length_c   1.000
_cell.angle_alpha   90.00
_cell.angle_beta   90.00
_cell.angle_gamma   90.00
#
_symmetry.space_group_name_H-M   'P 1'
#
loop_
_entity.id
_entity.type
_entity.pdbx_description
1 polymer ?
#
loop_
_entity_poly.entity_id
_entity_poly.type
_entity_poly.pdbx_seq_one_letter_code
_entity_poly.pdbx_strand_id
1 'polypeptide(L)'
;MEKIAIGRINNVRAGQAFCDYLKSQGINTWLEPENDIWLIHISDQDSEDYASAELRDFLTNPTDPKYLDASWNEGSTQTVVVNTGMPSGGGLKAFWQRTGPATRSFVLLSILATALTVFGTNAELTRWLTISDIYQWRGELSEISSGQIWRLVTPIFLHFMLLHILFNMMWLWDLGGTVEKCQGGMFI
;
A
#
# COMPACT_ATOMS: atom_id res chain seq x y z
N MET A 1 -19.84 29.56 6.73
CA MET A 1 -18.52 29.83 7.31
C MET A 1 -17.58 30.04 6.15
N GLU A 2 -16.97 31.21 6.07
CA GLU A 2 -16.05 31.58 5.00
C GLU A 2 -14.70 30.91 5.28
N LYS A 3 -14.13 30.24 4.27
CA LYS A 3 -12.83 29.57 4.36
C LYS A 3 -11.80 30.44 3.66
N ILE A 4 -10.82 30.92 4.39
CA ILE A 4 -9.78 31.80 3.86
C ILE A 4 -8.54 30.96 3.61
N ALA A 5 -8.04 30.98 2.37
CA ALA A 5 -6.87 30.22 1.97
C ALA A 5 -5.59 31.01 2.31
N ILE A 6 -4.77 30.47 3.22
CA ILE A 6 -3.55 31.16 3.70
C ILE A 6 -2.28 30.73 2.97
N GLY A 7 -2.31 29.58 2.29
CA GLY A 7 -1.16 29.12 1.52
C GLY A 7 -1.26 27.69 1.04
N ARG A 8 -0.15 27.21 0.46
CA ARG A 8 -0.06 25.93 -0.26
C ARG A 8 1.13 25.12 0.23
N ILE A 9 0.97 23.81 0.31
CA ILE A 9 2.04 22.87 0.67
C ILE A 9 1.99 21.62 -0.20
N ASN A 10 3.16 21.13 -0.59
CA ASN A 10 3.29 19.94 -1.44
C ASN A 10 3.28 18.62 -0.65
N ASN A 11 3.52 18.68 0.66
CA ASN A 11 3.61 17.52 1.53
C ASN A 11 2.43 17.49 2.50
N VAL A 12 1.56 16.50 2.34
CA VAL A 12 0.35 16.30 3.16
C VAL A 12 0.67 16.16 4.65
N ARG A 13 1.76 15.48 5.02
CA ARG A 13 2.13 15.24 6.42
C ARG A 13 2.65 16.50 7.08
N ALA A 14 3.44 17.28 6.36
CA ALA A 14 3.89 18.58 6.82
C ALA A 14 2.71 19.55 6.97
N GLY A 15 1.77 19.55 6.01
CA GLY A 15 0.54 20.33 6.10
C GLY A 15 -0.30 19.96 7.31
N GLN A 16 -0.40 18.66 7.61
CA GLN A 16 -1.11 18.19 8.79
C GLN A 16 -0.46 18.66 10.10
N ALA A 17 0.86 18.54 10.22
CA ALA A 17 1.59 19.01 11.42
C ALA A 17 1.39 20.51 11.67
N PHE A 18 1.39 21.30 10.60
CA PHE A 18 1.08 22.73 10.69
C PHE A 18 -0.38 23.00 11.10
N CYS A 19 -1.34 22.26 10.54
CA CYS A 19 -2.74 22.36 10.93
C CYS A 19 -2.96 21.98 12.40
N ASP A 20 -2.29 20.93 12.90
CA ASP A 20 -2.34 20.52 14.31
C ASP A 20 -1.77 21.64 15.21
N TYR A 21 -0.67 22.27 14.80
CA TYR A 21 -0.12 23.42 15.52
C TYR A 21 -1.11 24.59 15.61
N LEU A 22 -1.74 24.99 14.50
CA LEU A 22 -2.72 26.08 14.51
C LEU A 22 -3.95 25.76 15.38
N LYS A 23 -4.39 24.49 15.39
CA LYS A 23 -5.45 24.02 16.31
C LYS A 23 -5.06 24.18 17.77
N SER A 24 -3.80 23.88 18.12
CA SER A 24 -3.28 24.09 19.49
C SER A 24 -3.30 25.56 19.92
N GLN A 25 -3.28 26.49 18.95
CA GLN A 25 -3.42 27.94 19.17
C GLN A 25 -4.90 28.40 19.18
N GLY A 26 -5.86 27.47 19.06
CA GLY A 26 -7.29 27.78 19.01
C GLY A 26 -7.81 28.18 17.63
N ILE A 27 -7.01 28.03 16.57
CA ILE A 27 -7.38 28.41 15.21
C ILE A 27 -7.91 27.17 14.48
N ASN A 28 -9.17 27.23 14.04
CA ASN A 28 -9.75 26.14 13.25
C ASN A 28 -9.17 26.12 11.83
N THR A 29 -8.61 24.98 11.44
CA THR A 29 -7.93 24.81 10.15
C THR A 29 -8.38 23.56 9.40
N TRP A 30 -8.26 23.62 8.06
CA TRP A 30 -8.54 22.51 7.15
C TRP A 30 -7.48 22.43 6.07
N LEU A 31 -7.22 21.20 5.61
CA LEU A 31 -6.34 20.91 4.48
C LEU A 31 -7.18 20.41 3.31
N GLU A 32 -7.17 21.11 2.17
CA GLU A 32 -7.93 20.73 0.97
C GLU A 32 -6.99 20.43 -0.21
N PRO A 33 -7.22 19.36 -0.98
CA PRO A 33 -6.41 19.05 -2.15
C PRO A 33 -6.80 19.92 -3.36
N GLU A 34 -5.81 20.49 -4.04
CA GLU A 34 -5.96 21.23 -5.30
C GLU A 34 -4.80 20.86 -6.24
N ASN A 35 -5.07 20.24 -7.39
CA ASN A 35 -4.08 20.02 -8.47
C ASN A 35 -2.68 19.57 -7.99
N ASP A 36 -2.61 18.48 -7.22
CA ASP A 36 -1.38 17.88 -6.64
C ASP A 36 -0.68 18.68 -5.53
N ILE A 37 -1.25 19.81 -5.10
CA ILE A 37 -0.84 20.57 -3.92
C ILE A 37 -1.99 20.62 -2.90
N TRP A 38 -1.66 20.96 -1.65
CA TRP A 38 -2.61 21.07 -0.55
C TRP A 38 -2.75 22.51 -0.14
N LEU A 39 -3.97 23.04 -0.08
CA LEU A 39 -4.25 24.35 0.49
C LEU A 39 -4.61 24.24 1.95
N ILE A 40 -4.10 25.19 2.72
CA ILE A 40 -4.42 25.37 4.13
C ILE A 40 -5.47 26.47 4.21
N HIS A 41 -6.61 26.15 4.83
CA HIS A 41 -7.71 27.08 5.07
C HIS A 41 -7.90 27.34 6.56
N ILE A 42 -8.27 28.57 6.89
CA ILE A 42 -8.68 28.98 8.24
C ILE A 42 -10.10 29.56 8.21
N SER A 43 -10.78 29.60 9.36
CA SER A 43 -12.13 30.18 9.46
C SER A 43 -12.16 31.63 9.96
N ASP A 44 -11.06 32.09 10.55
CA ASP A 44 -11.00 33.36 11.25
C ASP A 44 -10.14 34.36 10.47
N GLN A 45 -10.76 35.46 10.02
CA GLN A 45 -10.11 36.53 9.28
C GLN A 45 -9.11 37.29 10.15
N ASP A 46 -9.37 37.41 11.45
CA ASP A 46 -8.49 38.15 12.38
C ASP A 46 -7.17 37.40 12.62
N SER A 47 -7.17 36.07 12.42
CA SER A 47 -6.01 35.20 12.54
C SER A 47 -5.21 35.03 11.24
N GLU A 48 -5.64 35.64 10.13
CA GLU A 48 -4.99 35.46 8.81
C GLU A 48 -3.54 35.95 8.80
N ASP A 49 -3.28 37.14 9.34
CA ASP A 49 -1.94 37.73 9.35
C ASP A 49 -0.96 36.88 10.16
N TYR A 50 -1.41 36.40 11.33
CA TYR A 50 -0.63 35.52 12.19
C TYR A 50 -0.36 34.17 11.52
N ALA A 51 -1.40 33.50 11.02
CA ALA A 51 -1.28 32.18 10.40
C ALA A 51 -0.43 32.21 9.12
N SER A 52 -0.52 33.29 8.34
CA SER A 52 0.29 33.48 7.13
C SER A 52 1.76 33.76 7.44
N ALA A 53 2.06 34.50 8.51
CA ALA A 53 3.42 34.70 8.98
C ALA A 53 4.03 33.39 9.49
N GLU A 54 3.29 32.68 10.35
CA GLU A 54 3.70 31.39 10.91
C GLU A 54 3.89 30.32 9.82
N LEU A 55 3.08 30.35 8.75
CA LEU A 55 3.26 29.45 7.60
C LEU A 55 4.58 29.71 6.88
N ARG A 56 5.04 30.96 6.78
CA ARG A 56 6.36 31.26 6.19
C ARG A 56 7.48 30.67 7.04
N ASP A 57 7.38 30.82 8.36
CA ASP A 57 8.36 30.25 9.29
C ASP A 57 8.36 28.71 9.21
N PHE A 58 7.19 28.09 9.17
CA PHE A 58 7.04 26.66 8.97
C PHE A 58 7.69 26.16 7.67
N LEU A 59 7.48 26.87 6.56
CA LEU A 59 8.07 26.50 5.26
C LEU A 59 9.60 26.61 5.27
N THR A 60 10.17 27.48 6.10
CA THR A 60 11.63 27.58 6.26
C THR A 60 12.22 26.50 7.18
N ASN A 61 11.49 26.10 8.22
CA ASN A 61 11.92 25.04 9.13
C ASN A 61 10.76 24.11 9.54
N PRO A 62 10.36 23.17 8.66
CA PRO A 62 9.20 22.30 8.91
C PRO A 62 9.41 21.28 10.04
N THR A 63 10.66 21.07 10.45
CA THR A 63 11.06 20.09 11.47
C THR A 63 11.19 20.71 12.86
N ASP A 64 10.75 21.96 13.06
CA ASP A 64 10.79 22.59 14.36
C ASP A 64 9.98 21.78 15.40
N PRO A 65 10.53 21.52 16.60
CA PRO A 65 9.85 20.79 17.66
C PRO A 65 8.42 21.27 17.95
N LYS A 66 8.13 22.58 17.84
CA LYS A 66 6.78 23.10 18.14
C LYS A 66 5.68 22.51 17.26
N TYR A 67 5.98 22.18 16.01
CA TYR A 67 5.02 21.59 15.08
C TYR A 67 4.89 20.07 15.28
N LEU A 68 6.02 19.42 15.60
CA LEU A 68 6.05 17.98 15.88
C LEU A 68 5.31 17.66 17.17
N ASP A 69 5.55 18.44 18.23
CA ASP A 69 4.93 18.27 19.55
C ASP A 69 3.42 18.51 19.48
N ALA A 70 2.97 19.49 18.69
CA ALA A 70 1.55 19.74 18.47
C ALA A 70 0.85 18.53 17.82
N SER A 71 1.50 17.86 16.86
CA SER A 71 0.94 16.67 16.20
C SER A 71 0.78 15.48 17.15
N TRP A 72 1.65 15.36 18.17
CA TRP A 72 1.51 14.35 19.22
C TRP A 72 0.40 14.68 20.22
N ASN A 73 0.24 15.95 20.58
CA ASN A 73 -0.71 16.41 21.61
C ASN A 73 -2.14 16.53 21.10
N GLU A 74 -2.33 17.00 19.87
CA GLU A 74 -3.66 17.15 19.28
C GLU A 74 -4.30 15.81 18.93
N GLY A 75 -3.50 14.74 18.79
CA GLY A 75 -3.96 13.35 18.68
C GLY A 75 -5.05 13.13 17.64
N SER A 76 -5.22 14.08 16.71
CA SER A 76 -6.37 14.09 15.83
C SER A 76 -6.06 13.10 14.73
N THR A 77 -6.59 11.89 14.87
CA THR A 77 -6.75 10.93 13.76
C THR A 77 -7.76 11.45 12.74
N GLN A 78 -7.85 12.77 12.54
CA GLN A 78 -8.11 13.31 11.22
C GLN A 78 -6.85 13.07 10.40
N THR A 79 -6.55 11.78 10.15
CA THR A 79 -6.04 11.41 8.84
C THR A 79 -6.86 12.24 7.87
N VAL A 80 -6.20 13.09 7.09
CA VAL A 80 -6.74 13.51 5.81
C VAL A 80 -7.11 12.20 5.13
N VAL A 81 -8.36 11.78 5.33
CA VAL A 81 -9.00 10.80 4.49
C VAL A 81 -9.02 11.59 3.22
N VAL A 82 -7.97 11.42 2.41
CA VAL A 82 -8.03 11.76 1.01
C VAL A 82 -9.28 11.01 0.60
N ASN A 83 -10.38 11.75 0.48
CA ASN A 83 -11.58 11.22 -0.09
C ASN A 83 -11.25 11.15 -1.58
N THR A 84 -10.29 10.28 -1.93
CA THR A 84 -10.28 9.60 -3.20
C THR A 84 -11.61 8.88 -3.18
N GLY A 85 -12.66 9.60 -3.61
CA GLY A 85 -14.03 9.14 -3.53
C GLY A 85 -14.02 7.72 -4.02
N MET A 86 -14.29 6.77 -3.12
CA MET A 86 -14.33 5.37 -3.47
C MET A 86 -15.41 5.29 -4.54
N PRO A 87 -15.07 5.01 -5.82
CA PRO A 87 -16.05 5.15 -6.88
C PRO A 87 -17.14 4.14 -6.58
N SER A 88 -18.32 4.62 -6.21
CA SER A 88 -19.48 3.82 -5.80
C SER A 88 -20.09 3.00 -6.96
N GLY A 89 -19.38 2.89 -8.09
CA GLY A 89 -19.72 2.04 -9.24
C GLY A 89 -18.58 1.12 -9.69
N GLY A 90 -17.56 0.88 -8.85
CA GLY A 90 -16.29 0.28 -9.30
C GLY A 90 -15.78 -0.92 -8.52
N GLY A 91 -16.55 -1.63 -7.69
CA GLY A 91 -16.01 -2.65 -6.76
C GLY A 91 -15.00 -3.63 -7.39
N LEU A 92 -15.36 -4.24 -8.53
CA LEU A 92 -14.44 -5.11 -9.27
C LEU A 92 -13.29 -4.33 -9.93
N LYS A 93 -13.59 -3.26 -10.67
CA LYS A 93 -12.56 -2.48 -11.38
C LYS A 93 -11.51 -1.90 -10.41
N ALA A 94 -11.95 -1.36 -9.29
CA ALA A 94 -11.12 -0.87 -8.20
C ALA A 94 -10.31 -2.00 -7.58
N PHE A 95 -10.92 -3.17 -7.31
CA PHE A 95 -10.20 -4.36 -6.85
C PHE A 95 -9.07 -4.75 -7.82
N TRP A 96 -9.38 -4.89 -9.13
CA TRP A 96 -8.40 -5.21 -10.17
C TRP A 96 -7.28 -4.17 -10.26
N GLN A 97 -7.59 -2.88 -10.11
CA GLN A 97 -6.61 -1.79 -10.10
C GLN A 97 -5.69 -1.79 -8.86
N ARG A 98 -5.94 -2.63 -7.83
CA ARG A 98 -5.07 -2.72 -6.65
C ARG A 98 -3.73 -3.40 -6.93
N THR A 99 -3.65 -4.24 -7.96
CA THR A 99 -2.46 -5.05 -8.30
C THR A 99 -1.97 -4.76 -9.72
N GLY A 100 -0.69 -5.04 -10.00
CA GLY A 100 -0.13 -5.00 -11.34
C GLY A 100 -0.08 -6.38 -12.02
N PRO A 101 0.46 -6.46 -13.25
CA PRO A 101 0.48 -7.70 -14.02
C PRO A 101 1.27 -8.85 -13.38
N ALA A 102 2.34 -8.58 -12.64
CA ALA A 102 3.16 -9.62 -12.01
C ALA A 102 2.39 -10.34 -10.90
N THR A 103 1.80 -9.58 -9.98
CA THR A 103 0.99 -10.13 -8.88
C THR A 103 -0.15 -10.99 -9.42
N ARG A 104 -0.85 -10.49 -10.45
CA ARG A 104 -1.94 -11.23 -11.11
C ARG A 104 -1.47 -12.53 -11.76
N SER A 105 -0.27 -12.53 -12.34
CA SER A 105 0.31 -13.72 -12.96
C SER A 105 0.62 -14.79 -11.91
N PHE A 106 1.21 -14.40 -10.76
CA PHE A 106 1.45 -15.32 -9.65
C PHE A 106 0.15 -15.90 -9.07
N VAL A 107 -0.88 -15.08 -8.91
CA VAL A 107 -2.21 -15.52 -8.45
C VAL A 107 -2.80 -16.52 -9.43
N LEU A 108 -2.82 -16.20 -10.73
CA LEU A 108 -3.37 -17.08 -11.77
C LEU A 108 -2.64 -18.42 -11.82
N LEU A 109 -1.30 -18.41 -11.82
CA LEU A 109 -0.48 -19.61 -11.84
C LEU A 109 -0.69 -20.47 -10.59
N SER A 110 -0.84 -19.85 -9.41
CA SER A 110 -1.12 -20.58 -8.16
C SER A 110 -2.48 -21.27 -8.17
N ILE A 111 -3.51 -20.57 -8.68
CA ILE A 111 -4.86 -21.13 -8.83
C ILE A 111 -4.84 -22.28 -9.83
N LEU A 112 -4.20 -22.09 -10.99
CA LEU A 112 -4.11 -23.10 -12.04
C LEU A 112 -3.35 -24.34 -11.55
N ALA A 113 -2.18 -24.16 -10.92
CA ALA A 113 -1.39 -25.27 -10.38
C ALA A 113 -2.17 -26.06 -9.32
N THR A 114 -2.88 -25.37 -8.43
CA THR A 114 -3.70 -26.01 -7.39
C THR A 114 -4.90 -26.76 -7.98
N ALA A 115 -5.53 -26.22 -9.02
CA ALA A 115 -6.64 -26.87 -9.72
C ALA A 115 -6.17 -28.11 -10.50
N LEU A 116 -5.07 -28.01 -11.25
CA LEU A 116 -4.50 -29.12 -12.03
C LEU A 116 -4.00 -30.26 -11.15
N THR A 117 -3.40 -29.93 -10.01
CA THR A 117 -2.94 -30.93 -9.03
C THR A 117 -4.06 -31.46 -8.14
N VAL A 118 -5.25 -30.85 -8.17
CA VAL A 118 -6.40 -31.16 -7.31
C VAL A 118 -5.96 -31.16 -5.85
N PHE A 119 -5.46 -30.02 -5.37
CA PHE A 119 -4.88 -29.86 -4.02
C PHE A 119 -3.76 -30.87 -3.71
N GLY A 120 -2.95 -31.23 -4.71
CA GLY A 120 -1.84 -32.17 -4.58
C GLY A 120 -2.23 -33.66 -4.61
N THR A 121 -3.49 -33.99 -4.83
CA THR A 121 -3.93 -35.40 -4.92
C THR A 121 -3.51 -36.07 -6.23
N ASN A 122 -3.31 -35.29 -7.31
CA ASN A 122 -2.70 -35.80 -8.54
C ASN A 122 -1.19 -35.99 -8.32
N ALA A 123 -0.80 -37.21 -7.97
CA ALA A 123 0.58 -37.56 -7.62
C ALA A 123 1.58 -37.32 -8.76
N GLU A 124 1.18 -37.52 -10.03
CA GLU A 124 2.08 -37.36 -11.16
C GLU A 124 2.48 -35.89 -11.37
N LEU A 125 1.48 -35.01 -11.47
CA LEU A 125 1.72 -33.58 -11.64
C LEU A 125 2.36 -32.96 -10.41
N THR A 126 1.91 -33.35 -9.21
CA THR A 126 2.47 -32.83 -7.95
C THR A 126 3.95 -33.20 -7.86
N ARG A 127 4.31 -34.46 -8.14
CA ARG A 127 5.70 -34.89 -8.19
C ARG A 127 6.54 -34.13 -9.20
N TRP A 128 5.98 -33.75 -10.34
CA TRP A 128 6.71 -33.00 -11.36
C TRP A 128 7.00 -31.55 -10.95
N LEU A 129 6.12 -30.97 -10.13
CA LEU A 129 6.16 -29.58 -9.70
C LEU A 129 6.81 -29.38 -8.32
N THR A 130 7.01 -30.44 -7.53
CA THR A 130 7.73 -30.39 -6.25
C THR A 130 9.25 -30.40 -6.44
N ILE A 131 9.98 -30.08 -5.38
CA ILE A 131 11.45 -29.98 -5.41
C ILE A 131 12.14 -31.31 -5.76
N SER A 132 11.57 -32.43 -5.31
CA SER A 132 12.06 -33.79 -5.56
C SER A 132 10.90 -34.77 -5.60
N ASP A 133 11.15 -36.00 -6.07
CA ASP A 133 10.18 -37.08 -5.94
C ASP A 133 10.01 -37.45 -4.45
N ILE A 134 8.85 -37.13 -3.88
CA ILE A 134 8.53 -37.41 -2.48
C ILE A 134 8.51 -38.90 -2.14
N TYR A 135 8.34 -39.79 -3.13
CA TYR A 135 8.32 -41.24 -2.94
C TYR A 135 9.69 -41.89 -3.14
N GLN A 136 10.62 -41.21 -3.83
CA GLN A 136 11.95 -41.73 -4.14
C GLN A 136 13.07 -40.87 -3.56
N TRP A 137 12.74 -39.94 -2.66
CA TRP A 137 13.70 -39.01 -2.09
C TRP A 137 14.78 -39.76 -1.30
N ARG A 138 16.02 -39.64 -1.78
CA ARG A 138 17.21 -40.28 -1.17
C ARG A 138 18.14 -39.27 -0.48
N GLY A 139 17.66 -38.05 -0.24
CA GLY A 139 18.49 -36.96 0.30
C GLY A 139 19.33 -36.24 -0.77
N GLU A 140 19.17 -36.60 -2.04
CA GLU A 140 19.87 -35.99 -3.16
C GLU A 140 18.89 -35.20 -4.05
N LEU A 141 19.39 -34.12 -4.68
CA LEU A 141 18.64 -33.32 -5.66
C LEU A 141 19.07 -33.68 -7.09
N SER A 142 19.09 -34.98 -7.36
CA SER A 142 19.56 -35.55 -8.63
C SER A 142 18.76 -35.00 -9.83
N GLU A 143 17.48 -34.71 -9.63
CA GLU A 143 16.55 -34.14 -10.60
C GLU A 143 16.98 -32.73 -11.01
N ILE A 144 17.42 -31.91 -10.06
CA ILE A 144 17.91 -30.56 -10.36
C ILE A 144 19.26 -30.64 -11.08
N SER A 145 20.15 -31.53 -10.63
CA SER A 145 21.44 -31.76 -11.29
C SER A 145 21.30 -32.33 -12.72
N SER A 146 20.19 -33.01 -13.01
CA SER A 146 19.85 -33.52 -14.35
C SER A 146 19.09 -32.51 -15.22
N GLY A 147 18.98 -31.26 -14.78
CA GLY A 147 18.44 -30.15 -15.58
C GLY A 147 16.98 -29.78 -15.29
N GLN A 148 16.34 -30.37 -14.27
CA GLN A 148 14.97 -30.05 -13.88
C GLN A 148 14.90 -28.77 -13.03
N ILE A 149 15.47 -27.67 -13.54
CA ILE A 149 15.67 -26.41 -12.80
C ILE A 149 14.37 -25.71 -12.40
N TRP A 150 13.26 -25.96 -13.10
CA TRP A 150 11.95 -25.40 -12.75
C TRP A 150 11.50 -25.81 -11.35
N ARG A 151 11.97 -26.96 -10.84
CA ARG A 151 11.67 -27.47 -9.48
C ARG A 151 12.11 -26.54 -8.35
N LEU A 152 12.99 -25.58 -8.64
CA LEU A 152 13.37 -24.52 -7.69
C LEU A 152 12.28 -23.48 -7.50
N VAL A 153 11.40 -23.30 -8.48
CA VAL A 153 10.39 -22.24 -8.51
C VAL A 153 8.98 -22.82 -8.42
N THR A 154 8.68 -23.90 -9.14
CA THR A 154 7.32 -24.45 -9.23
C THR A 154 6.65 -24.79 -7.89
N PRO A 155 7.36 -25.20 -6.81
CA PRO A 155 6.72 -25.50 -5.54
C PRO A 155 5.98 -24.30 -4.91
N ILE A 156 6.37 -23.06 -5.23
CA ILE A 156 5.74 -21.85 -4.65
C ILE A 156 4.28 -21.68 -5.08
N PHE A 157 3.87 -22.33 -6.18
CA PHE A 157 2.51 -22.26 -6.71
C PHE A 157 1.59 -23.36 -6.16
N LEU A 158 2.16 -24.39 -5.52
CA LEU A 158 1.41 -25.56 -5.05
C LEU A 158 0.74 -25.30 -3.70
N HIS A 159 -0.55 -25.66 -3.60
CA HIS A 159 -1.31 -25.56 -2.37
C HIS A 159 -2.09 -26.85 -2.10
N PHE A 160 -2.13 -27.27 -0.83
CA PHE A 160 -2.71 -28.56 -0.42
C PHE A 160 -4.00 -28.43 0.40
N MET A 161 -4.44 -27.19 0.66
CA MET A 161 -5.67 -26.92 1.41
C MET A 161 -6.30 -25.61 0.94
N LEU A 162 -7.64 -25.58 0.94
CA LEU A 162 -8.43 -24.40 0.55
C LEU A 162 -8.06 -23.16 1.36
N LEU A 163 -8.00 -23.27 2.69
CA LEU A 163 -7.67 -22.13 3.55
C LEU A 163 -6.27 -21.56 3.27
N HIS A 164 -5.30 -22.43 2.95
CA HIS A 164 -3.93 -22.00 2.66
C HIS A 164 -3.86 -21.16 1.37
N ILE A 165 -4.49 -21.62 0.28
CA ILE A 165 -4.54 -20.83 -0.96
C ILE A 165 -5.30 -19.52 -0.76
N LEU A 166 -6.41 -19.52 -0.01
CA LEU A 166 -7.15 -18.28 0.25
C LEU A 166 -6.32 -17.23 0.99
N PHE A 167 -5.61 -17.62 2.05
CA PHE A 167 -4.73 -16.70 2.77
C PHE A 167 -3.56 -16.21 1.91
N ASN A 168 -2.91 -17.09 1.16
CA ASN A 168 -1.81 -16.68 0.28
C ASN A 168 -2.30 -15.73 -0.81
N MET A 169 -3.45 -15.99 -1.44
CA MET A 169 -3.97 -15.10 -2.48
C MET A 169 -4.37 -13.75 -1.89
N MET A 170 -4.93 -13.70 -0.68
CA MET A 170 -5.23 -12.45 0.02
C MET A 170 -3.96 -11.63 0.27
N TRP A 171 -2.95 -12.25 0.89
CA TRP A 171 -1.69 -11.56 1.20
C TRP A 171 -0.89 -11.18 -0.05
N LEU A 172 -0.84 -12.06 -1.05
CA LEU A 172 -0.19 -11.78 -2.33
C LEU A 172 -0.89 -10.64 -3.06
N TRP A 173 -2.23 -10.57 -3.03
CA TRP A 173 -2.97 -9.48 -3.64
C TRP A 173 -2.71 -8.14 -2.95
N ASP A 174 -2.77 -8.10 -1.61
CA ASP A 174 -2.59 -6.85 -0.86
C ASP A 174 -1.12 -6.40 -0.81
N LEU A 175 -0.20 -7.28 -0.37
CA LEU A 175 1.23 -6.93 -0.25
C LEU A 175 1.92 -6.90 -1.60
N GLY A 176 1.68 -7.89 -2.47
CA GLY A 176 2.27 -7.92 -3.81
C GLY A 176 1.83 -6.73 -4.65
N GLY A 177 0.54 -6.37 -4.59
CA GLY A 177 0.02 -5.16 -5.24
C GLY A 177 0.66 -3.87 -4.73
N THR A 178 0.92 -3.79 -3.42
CA THR A 178 1.61 -2.64 -2.82
C THR A 178 3.07 -2.57 -3.26
N VAL A 179 3.80 -3.69 -3.19
CA VAL A 179 5.21 -3.78 -3.61
C VAL A 179 5.36 -3.40 -5.09
N GLU A 180 4.53 -3.98 -5.96
CA GLU A 180 4.57 -3.74 -7.42
C GLU A 180 4.31 -2.27 -7.78
N LYS A 181 3.45 -1.58 -7.02
CA LYS A 181 3.18 -0.15 -7.20
C LYS A 181 4.28 0.75 -6.63
N CYS A 182 4.81 0.41 -5.46
CA CYS A 182 5.82 1.20 -4.78
C CYS A 182 7.21 1.10 -5.44
N GLN A 183 7.55 -0.07 -6.01
CA GLN A 183 8.85 -0.29 -6.63
C GLN A 183 8.89 0.05 -8.13
N GLY A 184 7.74 0.35 -8.74
CA GLY A 184 7.62 0.68 -10.17
C GLY A 184 7.90 -0.53 -11.06
N GLY A 185 7.26 -0.59 -12.24
CA GLY A 185 7.41 -1.69 -13.20
C GLY A 185 8.79 -1.85 -13.84
N MET A 186 9.86 -1.35 -13.21
CA MET A 186 11.26 -1.40 -13.68
C MET A 186 12.10 -2.41 -12.86
N PHE A 187 11.49 -3.55 -12.56
CA PHE A 187 12.17 -4.78 -12.14
C PHE A 187 11.58 -6.01 -12.87
N ILE A 188 11.16 -5.80 -14.12
CA ILE A 188 10.88 -6.87 -15.10
C ILE A 188 11.39 -6.39 -16.46
#